data_AF-A0A258H1Q6-F1
#
_entry.id   AF-A0A258H1Q6-F1
#
_cell.length_a   1.000
_cell.length_b   1.000
_cell.length_c   1.000
_cell.angle_alpha   90.00
_cell.angle_beta   90.00
_cell.angle_gamma   90.00
#
_symmetry.space_group_name_H-M   'P 1'
#
loop_
_entity.id
_entity.type
_entity.pdbx_description
1 polymer ?
#
loop_
_entity_poly.entity_id
_entity_poly.type
_entity_poly.pdbx_seq_one_letter_code
_entity_poly.pdbx_strand_id
1 'polypeptide(L)'
;MKNLAKKLIIAAAVASLTAGAAHAHRAWILPSATVVSGDNAWVTIDGAVSNNLFFPDHRPMQIESISITAPDGTPVKPANATVGQYRTTFDLQLLQKGTYRIAQANSGLNASWKEGAETKRWRGTMDEYVAQGIDKKPGVELTLSSRRVETFVTNGAPSALKPTGKGLELIAVTHPNDLYSGEEITFKLVDGGKPAANVEVTLIQGGDRYRAEAGELVLKSAADGTIKLTLENAGMYWLEAEARGTASMEGKTVNSMSTYVAVLEVLPG
;
A
#
# COMPACT_ATOMS: atom_id res chain seq x y z
N MET A 1 49.94 13.25 17.62
CA MET A 1 48.63 13.23 18.33
C MET A 1 47.52 14.03 17.63
N LYS A 2 47.74 15.28 17.17
CA LYS A 2 46.70 16.10 16.51
C LYS A 2 46.13 15.52 15.19
N ASN A 3 46.93 14.80 14.40
CA ASN A 3 46.47 14.16 13.15
C ASN A 3 45.68 12.86 13.36
N LEU A 4 45.87 12.19 14.51
CA LEU A 4 45.10 10.99 14.85
C LEU A 4 43.70 11.36 15.33
N ALA A 5 43.58 12.43 16.14
CA ALA A 5 42.31 12.99 16.59
C ALA A 5 41.45 13.50 15.41
N LYS A 6 42.06 14.16 14.41
CA LYS A 6 41.35 14.59 13.19
C LYS A 6 40.84 13.42 12.34
N LYS A 7 41.60 12.31 12.25
CA LYS A 7 41.18 11.11 11.53
C LYS A 7 40.06 10.34 12.25
N LEU A 8 40.07 10.30 13.59
CA LEU A 8 38.98 9.72 14.37
C LEU A 8 37.68 10.53 14.29
N ILE A 9 37.76 11.87 14.23
CA ILE A 9 36.58 12.73 14.10
C ILE A 9 35.93 12.59 12.71
N ILE A 10 36.73 12.43 11.65
CA ILE A 10 36.21 12.20 10.29
C ILE A 10 35.58 10.79 10.17
N ALA A 11 36.16 9.77 10.81
CA ALA A 11 35.59 8.43 10.83
C ALA A 11 34.24 8.35 11.59
N ALA A 12 34.10 9.13 12.68
CA ALA A 12 32.84 9.22 13.43
C ALA A 12 31.74 10.00 12.67
N ALA A 13 32.10 10.95 11.81
CA ALA A 13 31.17 11.72 10.99
C ALA A 13 30.64 10.93 9.77
N VAL A 14 31.41 9.95 9.26
CA VAL A 14 30.94 9.07 8.17
C VAL A 14 30.09 7.91 8.70
N ALA A 15 30.34 7.44 9.93
CA ALA A 15 29.56 6.40 10.58
C ALA A 15 28.18 6.87 11.09
N SER A 16 27.90 8.17 11.12
CA SER A 16 26.60 8.74 11.52
C SER A 16 25.65 9.02 10.34
N LEU A 17 26.11 8.78 9.10
CA LEU A 17 25.28 8.87 7.89
C LEU A 17 24.58 7.54 7.53
N THR A 18 24.80 6.47 8.29
CA THR A 18 23.98 5.24 8.21
C THR A 18 22.76 5.31 9.13
N ALA A 19 22.34 6.53 9.53
CA ALA A 19 21.03 6.78 10.10
C ALA A 19 20.00 6.03 9.25
N GLY A 20 19.45 4.97 9.86
CA GLY A 20 18.87 3.84 9.15
C GLY A 20 17.88 4.28 8.08
N ALA A 21 17.85 3.54 6.98
CA ALA A 21 16.67 3.48 6.14
C ALA A 21 15.46 3.45 7.07
N ALA A 22 14.68 4.53 7.06
CA ALA A 22 13.57 4.69 7.99
C ALA A 22 12.71 3.44 7.84
N HIS A 23 12.70 2.57 8.85
CA HIS A 23 11.82 1.40 8.88
C HIS A 23 10.41 1.96 8.98
N ALA A 24 9.84 2.24 7.81
CA ALA A 24 8.52 2.79 7.70
C ALA A 24 7.52 1.74 8.18
N HIS A 25 6.46 2.20 8.83
CA HIS A 25 5.34 1.36 9.23
C HIS A 25 4.64 0.79 7.97
N ARG A 26 4.92 -0.47 7.63
CA ARG A 26 4.38 -1.15 6.45
C ARG A 26 3.03 -1.76 6.80
N ALA A 27 1.95 -1.28 6.17
CA ALA A 27 0.65 -1.92 6.31
C ALA A 27 0.52 -3.08 5.33
N TRP A 28 -0.16 -4.14 5.71
CA TRP A 28 -0.35 -5.31 4.86
C TRP A 28 -1.62 -6.07 5.24
N ILE A 29 -2.21 -6.72 4.24
CA ILE A 29 -3.28 -7.71 4.39
C ILE A 29 -2.73 -9.02 3.83
N LEU A 30 -2.56 -10.03 4.66
CA LEU A 30 -1.89 -11.28 4.33
C LEU A 30 -2.88 -12.45 4.41
N PRO A 31 -3.21 -13.11 3.29
CA PRO A 31 -4.01 -14.32 3.30
C PRO A 31 -3.17 -15.55 3.67
N SER A 32 -3.81 -16.58 4.24
CA SER A 32 -3.22 -17.89 4.47
C SER A 32 -2.96 -18.68 3.17
N ALA A 33 -3.66 -18.31 2.10
CA ALA A 33 -3.47 -18.80 0.73
C ALA A 33 -4.04 -17.77 -0.25
N THR A 34 -3.38 -17.50 -1.37
CA THR A 34 -3.95 -16.62 -2.42
C THR A 34 -4.78 -17.39 -3.45
N VAL A 35 -4.56 -18.70 -3.60
CA VAL A 35 -5.36 -19.56 -4.49
C VAL A 35 -5.90 -20.75 -3.72
N VAL A 36 -7.20 -20.96 -3.84
CA VAL A 36 -7.93 -22.11 -3.29
C VAL A 36 -8.85 -22.69 -4.36
N SER A 37 -9.32 -23.91 -4.17
CA SER A 37 -10.31 -24.50 -5.06
C SER A 37 -11.29 -25.35 -4.26
N GLY A 38 -12.58 -25.03 -4.36
CA GLY A 38 -13.63 -25.81 -3.73
C GLY A 38 -14.94 -25.05 -3.64
N ASP A 39 -16.02 -25.75 -3.35
CA ASP A 39 -17.35 -25.16 -3.21
C ASP A 39 -17.61 -24.62 -1.80
N ASN A 40 -16.72 -24.97 -0.87
CA ASN A 40 -16.69 -24.48 0.50
C ASN A 40 -15.25 -24.13 0.89
N ALA A 41 -14.59 -23.31 0.07
CA ALA A 41 -13.23 -22.87 0.32
C ALA A 41 -13.20 -21.76 1.37
N TRP A 42 -12.21 -21.81 2.26
CA TRP A 42 -11.98 -20.85 3.32
C TRP A 42 -10.54 -20.38 3.27
N VAL A 43 -10.31 -19.12 3.62
CA VAL A 43 -9.00 -18.56 3.91
C VAL A 43 -9.06 -17.74 5.18
N THR A 44 -7.97 -17.75 5.94
CA THR A 44 -7.78 -16.83 7.06
C THR A 44 -6.96 -15.65 6.58
N ILE A 45 -7.34 -14.44 6.99
CA ILE A 45 -6.69 -13.19 6.62
C ILE A 45 -6.18 -12.51 7.87
N ASP A 46 -4.92 -12.07 7.83
CA ASP A 46 -4.32 -11.19 8.82
C ASP A 46 -4.17 -9.77 8.27
N GLY A 47 -4.45 -8.75 9.08
CA GLY A 47 -4.27 -7.34 8.75
C GLY A 47 -3.52 -6.60 9.84
N ALA A 48 -2.38 -6.00 9.50
CA ALA A 48 -1.54 -5.30 10.45
C ALA A 48 -0.68 -4.21 9.80
N VAL A 49 -0.07 -3.41 10.66
CA VAL A 49 1.03 -2.51 10.34
C VAL A 49 2.25 -2.99 11.10
N SER A 50 3.43 -3.04 10.46
CA SER A 50 4.66 -3.51 11.09
C SER A 50 5.93 -2.83 10.60
N ASN A 51 6.99 -2.94 11.41
CA ASN A 51 8.36 -2.58 11.00
C ASN A 51 9.00 -3.72 10.20
N ASN A 52 8.89 -4.94 10.70
CA ASN A 52 9.30 -6.15 9.98
C ASN A 52 8.14 -6.71 9.16
N LEU A 53 8.36 -6.95 7.88
CA LEU A 53 7.30 -7.32 6.95
C LEU A 53 6.68 -8.68 7.31
N PHE A 54 5.35 -8.70 7.45
CA PHE A 54 4.56 -9.85 7.89
C PHE A 54 4.80 -10.32 9.35
N PHE A 55 5.42 -9.48 10.18
CA PHE A 55 5.52 -9.69 11.62
C PHE A 55 4.74 -8.59 12.36
N PRO A 56 3.54 -8.86 12.90
CA PRO A 56 2.75 -7.84 13.57
C PRO A 56 3.46 -7.30 14.84
N ASP A 57 3.97 -6.08 14.78
CA ASP A 57 4.74 -5.46 15.87
C ASP A 57 4.40 -3.97 16.12
N HIS A 58 3.51 -3.36 15.32
CA HIS A 58 3.12 -1.96 15.47
C HIS A 58 1.66 -1.79 15.90
N ARG A 59 0.69 -2.01 14.98
CA ARG A 59 -0.76 -1.82 15.25
C ARG A 59 -1.63 -2.69 14.33
N PRO A 60 -2.83 -3.09 14.78
CA PRO A 60 -3.79 -3.82 13.96
C PRO A 60 -4.44 -2.89 12.93
N MET A 61 -4.89 -3.45 11.82
CA MET A 61 -5.85 -2.77 10.93
C MET A 61 -7.27 -2.90 11.50
N GLN A 62 -8.05 -1.83 11.54
CA GLN A 62 -9.42 -1.90 12.06
C GLN A 62 -10.32 -2.69 11.11
N ILE A 63 -11.06 -3.68 11.61
CA ILE A 63 -11.87 -4.56 10.75
C ILE A 63 -12.95 -3.78 10.00
N GLU A 64 -13.49 -2.73 10.60
CA GLU A 64 -14.53 -1.86 10.03
C GLU A 64 -14.00 -1.06 8.82
N SER A 65 -12.69 -0.94 8.68
CA SER A 65 -12.04 -0.27 7.56
C SER A 65 -11.64 -1.22 6.43
N ILE A 66 -11.85 -2.53 6.60
CA ILE A 66 -11.58 -3.55 5.59
C ILE A 66 -12.88 -3.87 4.86
N SER A 67 -12.83 -3.75 3.53
CA SER A 67 -13.89 -4.13 2.62
C SER A 67 -13.50 -5.39 1.85
N ILE A 68 -14.46 -6.28 1.65
CA ILE A 68 -14.28 -7.50 0.87
C ILE A 68 -15.28 -7.47 -0.28
N THR A 69 -14.79 -7.65 -1.50
CA THR A 69 -15.59 -7.62 -2.73
C THR A 69 -15.46 -8.96 -3.45
N ALA A 70 -16.59 -9.59 -3.73
CA ALA A 70 -16.69 -10.83 -4.48
C ALA A 70 -16.40 -10.64 -5.99
N PRO A 71 -16.20 -11.71 -6.77
CA PRO A 71 -15.94 -11.65 -8.21
C PRO A 71 -17.01 -10.90 -9.02
N ASP A 72 -18.26 -10.95 -8.59
CA ASP A 72 -19.38 -10.23 -9.20
C ASP A 72 -19.48 -8.75 -8.79
N GLY A 73 -18.63 -8.29 -7.85
CA GLY A 73 -18.63 -6.94 -7.31
C GLY A 73 -19.47 -6.75 -6.04
N THR A 74 -20.13 -7.79 -5.54
CA THR A 74 -20.95 -7.71 -4.32
C THR A 74 -20.09 -7.66 -3.05
N PRO A 75 -20.52 -6.95 -2.01
CA PRO A 75 -19.80 -6.91 -0.74
C PRO A 75 -19.95 -8.23 0.03
N VAL A 76 -18.87 -8.69 0.65
CA VAL A 76 -18.82 -9.90 1.49
C VAL A 76 -18.45 -9.50 2.92
N LYS A 77 -19.04 -10.17 3.91
CA LYS A 77 -18.71 -9.95 5.32
C LYS A 77 -17.63 -10.95 5.78
N PRO A 78 -16.66 -10.50 6.59
CA PRO A 78 -15.73 -11.41 7.24
C PRO A 78 -16.46 -12.26 8.29
N ALA A 79 -15.95 -13.47 8.54
CA ALA A 79 -16.35 -14.34 9.63
C ALA A 79 -15.27 -14.33 10.73
N ASN A 80 -15.65 -14.67 11.97
CA ASN A 80 -14.73 -14.86 13.10
C ASN A 80 -13.72 -13.73 13.34
N ALA A 81 -14.09 -12.49 13.00
CA ALA A 81 -13.16 -11.37 13.08
C ALA A 81 -12.78 -11.05 14.52
N THR A 82 -11.48 -10.93 14.77
CA THR A 82 -10.90 -10.61 16.07
C THR A 82 -9.82 -9.55 15.89
N VAL A 83 -9.92 -8.46 16.67
CA VAL A 83 -8.92 -7.38 16.72
C VAL A 83 -8.08 -7.56 17.98
N GLY A 84 -6.80 -7.88 17.81
CA GLY A 84 -5.82 -7.95 18.90
C GLY A 84 -4.99 -6.67 19.02
N GLN A 85 -3.95 -6.71 19.85
CA GLN A 85 -3.07 -5.56 20.10
C GLN A 85 -2.22 -5.13 18.90
N TYR A 86 -1.82 -6.08 18.05
CA TYR A 86 -0.92 -5.83 16.90
C TYR A 86 -1.47 -6.34 15.57
N ARG A 87 -2.52 -7.17 15.58
CA ARG A 87 -3.04 -7.85 14.40
C ARG A 87 -4.54 -7.99 14.50
N THR A 88 -5.21 -7.82 13.37
CA THR A 88 -6.57 -8.28 13.16
C THR A 88 -6.55 -9.56 12.37
N THR A 89 -7.31 -10.56 12.79
CA THR A 89 -7.47 -11.83 12.08
C THR A 89 -8.95 -12.09 11.83
N PHE A 90 -9.30 -12.57 10.65
CA PHE A 90 -10.65 -12.97 10.30
C PHE A 90 -10.65 -14.07 9.24
N ASP A 91 -11.76 -14.77 9.11
CA ASP A 91 -11.95 -15.79 8.08
C ASP A 91 -12.81 -15.25 6.94
N LEU A 92 -12.55 -15.73 5.73
CA LEU A 92 -13.33 -15.46 4.54
C LEU A 92 -13.74 -16.78 3.88
N GLN A 93 -15.04 -16.97 3.74
CA GLN A 93 -15.61 -18.06 2.94
C GLN A 93 -15.78 -17.60 1.48
N LEU A 94 -15.24 -18.36 0.54
CA LEU A 94 -15.27 -18.03 -0.90
C LEU A 94 -16.36 -18.84 -1.61
N LEU A 95 -17.61 -18.38 -1.52
CA LEU A 95 -18.77 -19.09 -2.10
C LEU A 95 -18.84 -19.02 -3.64
N GLN A 96 -18.37 -17.92 -4.22
CA GLN A 96 -18.26 -17.74 -5.67
C GLN A 96 -16.87 -18.14 -6.18
N LYS A 97 -16.81 -18.69 -7.41
CA LYS A 97 -15.55 -18.87 -8.14
C LYS A 97 -15.08 -17.53 -8.71
N GLY A 98 -13.77 -17.32 -8.75
CA GLY A 98 -13.14 -16.07 -9.19
C GLY A 98 -12.30 -15.41 -8.11
N THR A 99 -11.87 -14.20 -8.39
CA THR A 99 -10.96 -13.40 -7.56
C THR A 99 -11.74 -12.44 -6.67
N TYR A 100 -11.51 -12.53 -5.36
CA TYR A 100 -11.99 -11.60 -4.34
C TYR A 100 -10.94 -10.52 -4.12
N ARG A 101 -11.39 -9.29 -3.90
CA ARG A 101 -10.54 -8.19 -3.42
C ARG A 101 -10.78 -7.98 -1.94
N ILE A 102 -9.70 -7.92 -1.16
CA ILE A 102 -9.73 -7.57 0.26
C ILE A 102 -8.92 -6.28 0.40
N ALA A 103 -9.56 -5.18 0.77
CA ALA A 103 -8.94 -3.86 0.73
C ALA A 103 -9.33 -2.98 1.93
N GLN A 104 -8.34 -2.28 2.49
CA GLN A 104 -8.54 -1.06 3.26
C GLN A 104 -8.21 0.12 2.35
N ALA A 105 -9.17 1.02 2.14
CA ALA A 105 -8.96 2.24 1.37
C ALA A 105 -9.52 3.44 2.14
N ASN A 106 -8.72 4.50 2.23
CA ASN A 106 -9.11 5.75 2.85
C ASN A 106 -8.67 6.94 2.00
N SER A 107 -9.49 7.97 1.96
CA SER A 107 -9.16 9.23 1.30
C SER A 107 -9.77 10.39 2.05
N GLY A 108 -9.10 11.54 2.01
CA GLY A 108 -9.57 12.75 2.68
C GLY A 108 -8.64 13.93 2.40
N LEU A 109 -9.09 15.12 2.78
CA LEU A 109 -8.29 16.32 2.68
C LEU A 109 -7.50 16.54 3.97
N ASN A 110 -6.24 16.95 3.81
CA ASN A 110 -5.40 17.45 4.88
C ASN A 110 -5.07 18.91 4.55
N ALA A 111 -5.24 19.80 5.52
CA ALA A 111 -4.81 21.19 5.37
C ALA A 111 -3.77 21.54 6.44
N SER A 112 -2.82 22.40 6.08
CA SER A 112 -1.90 23.01 7.05
C SER A 112 -1.67 24.48 6.75
N TRP A 113 -1.60 25.29 7.80
CA TRP A 113 -1.29 26.72 7.71
C TRP A 113 -0.54 27.16 8.96
N LYS A 114 0.07 28.34 8.91
CA LYS A 114 0.69 28.97 10.08
C LYS A 114 -0.26 29.93 10.77
N GLU A 115 -0.30 29.85 12.09
CA GLU A 115 -0.97 30.82 12.95
C GLU A 115 0.07 31.30 13.98
N GLY A 116 0.69 32.45 13.69
CA GLY A 116 1.91 32.87 14.38
C GLY A 116 3.09 31.94 14.07
N ALA A 117 3.76 31.44 15.11
CA ALA A 117 4.85 30.48 15.00
C ALA A 117 4.36 29.01 14.91
N GLU A 118 3.08 28.75 15.18
CA GLU A 118 2.54 27.40 15.20
C GLU A 118 2.04 26.96 13.83
N THR A 119 2.33 25.71 13.46
CA THR A 119 1.68 25.07 12.31
C THR A 119 0.41 24.38 12.77
N LYS A 120 -0.75 24.85 12.31
CA LYS A 120 -2.02 24.17 12.50
C LYS A 120 -2.22 23.13 11.41
N ARG A 121 -2.90 22.04 11.78
CA ARG A 121 -3.26 20.94 10.88
C ARG A 121 -4.75 20.67 11.01
N TRP A 122 -5.36 20.33 9.89
CA TRP A 122 -6.77 20.03 9.79
C TRP A 122 -6.99 18.84 8.85
N ARG A 123 -8.03 18.06 9.12
CA ARG A 123 -8.45 16.93 8.29
C ARG A 123 -9.97 16.94 8.16
N GLY A 124 -10.46 16.64 6.97
CA GLY A 124 -11.89 16.54 6.72
C GLY A 124 -12.25 16.47 5.24
N THR A 125 -13.47 16.89 4.94
CA THR A 125 -14.08 16.95 3.60
C THR A 125 -14.02 18.35 3.00
N MET A 126 -14.25 18.48 1.69
CA MET A 126 -14.23 19.82 1.06
C MET A 126 -15.32 20.73 1.64
N ASP A 127 -16.50 20.19 1.95
CA ASP A 127 -17.59 20.92 2.59
C ASP A 127 -17.17 21.48 3.95
N GLU A 128 -16.54 20.67 4.80
CA GLU A 128 -16.03 21.11 6.10
C GLU A 128 -14.89 22.12 5.97
N TYR A 129 -14.02 21.96 4.96
CA TYR A 129 -12.91 22.87 4.68
C TYR A 129 -13.41 24.30 4.43
N VAL A 130 -14.50 24.44 3.66
CA VAL A 130 -15.15 25.72 3.37
C VAL A 130 -16.01 26.19 4.54
N ALA A 131 -16.84 25.32 5.12
CA ALA A 131 -17.77 25.68 6.19
C ALA A 131 -17.04 26.17 7.46
N GLN A 132 -15.88 25.58 7.77
CA GLN A 132 -15.05 25.99 8.90
C GLN A 132 -14.10 27.16 8.57
N GLY A 133 -14.16 27.69 7.33
CA GLY A 133 -13.35 28.83 6.87
C GLY A 133 -11.86 28.54 6.79
N ILE A 134 -11.47 27.27 6.66
CA ILE A 134 -10.06 26.86 6.55
C ILE A 134 -9.49 27.34 5.20
N ASP A 135 -10.32 27.35 4.15
CA ASP A 135 -10.01 27.88 2.82
C ASP A 135 -9.56 29.36 2.80
N LYS A 136 -9.94 30.12 3.83
CA LYS A 136 -9.61 31.54 3.99
C LYS A 136 -8.37 31.78 4.85
N LYS A 137 -7.77 30.73 5.44
CA LYS A 137 -6.58 30.88 6.28
C LYS A 137 -5.37 31.30 5.41
N PRO A 138 -4.62 32.34 5.79
CA PRO A 138 -3.48 32.80 4.99
C PRO A 138 -2.43 31.69 4.80
N GLY A 139 -2.05 31.44 3.55
CA GLY A 139 -1.03 30.44 3.21
C GLY A 139 -1.44 29.01 3.52
N VAL A 140 -2.75 28.71 3.56
CA VAL A 140 -3.23 27.34 3.73
C VAL A 140 -2.84 26.48 2.53
N GLU A 141 -2.18 25.37 2.82
CA GLU A 141 -1.90 24.32 1.85
C GLU A 141 -2.91 23.20 2.05
N LEU A 142 -3.60 22.83 0.98
CA LEU A 142 -4.55 21.74 0.95
C LEU A 142 -3.99 20.59 0.12
N THR A 143 -4.05 19.39 0.68
CA THR A 143 -3.60 18.15 0.02
C THR A 143 -4.70 17.10 0.09
N LEU A 144 -5.09 16.57 -1.05
CA LEU A 144 -5.87 15.34 -1.15
C LEU A 144 -4.95 14.16 -0.89
N SER A 145 -5.23 13.40 0.15
CA SER A 145 -4.52 12.16 0.44
C SER A 145 -5.40 10.97 0.14
N SER A 146 -4.83 9.95 -0.49
CA SER A 146 -5.45 8.64 -0.66
C SER A 146 -4.48 7.55 -0.29
N ARG A 147 -4.99 6.49 0.35
CA ARG A 147 -4.21 5.31 0.67
C ARG A 147 -5.06 4.07 0.46
N ARG A 148 -4.46 3.06 -0.18
CA ARG A 148 -5.06 1.75 -0.42
C ARG A 148 -4.06 0.68 0.00
N VAL A 149 -4.54 -0.30 0.76
CA VAL A 149 -3.82 -1.52 1.13
C VAL A 149 -4.72 -2.67 0.73
N GLU A 150 -4.28 -3.54 -0.18
CA GLU A 150 -5.10 -4.65 -0.64
C GLU A 150 -4.33 -5.95 -0.89
N THR A 151 -5.08 -7.03 -0.99
CA THR A 151 -4.64 -8.33 -1.47
C THR A 151 -5.80 -9.01 -2.19
N PHE A 152 -5.51 -10.14 -2.83
CA PHE A 152 -6.45 -10.86 -3.67
C PHE A 152 -6.45 -12.34 -3.31
N VAL A 153 -7.63 -12.95 -3.33
CA VAL A 153 -7.76 -14.41 -3.15
C VAL A 153 -8.64 -14.97 -4.25
N THR A 154 -8.18 -16.02 -4.93
CA THR A 154 -8.89 -16.67 -6.03
C THR A 154 -9.44 -18.01 -5.58
N ASN A 155 -10.73 -18.26 -5.82
CA ASN A 155 -11.31 -19.60 -5.76
C ASN A 155 -11.51 -20.15 -7.19
N GLY A 156 -10.73 -21.16 -7.57
CA GLY A 156 -10.74 -21.73 -8.92
C GLY A 156 -9.99 -20.84 -9.92
N ALA A 157 -10.62 -20.49 -11.03
CA ALA A 157 -9.98 -19.69 -12.07
C ALA A 157 -10.00 -18.18 -11.74
N PRO A 158 -8.94 -17.43 -12.09
CA PRO A 158 -8.91 -15.97 -11.96
C PRO A 158 -10.07 -15.26 -12.68
N SER A 159 -10.62 -14.21 -12.07
CA SER A 159 -11.58 -13.30 -12.71
C SER A 159 -11.03 -11.89 -12.83
N ALA A 160 -11.59 -11.10 -13.75
CA ALA A 160 -11.15 -9.72 -13.96
C ALA A 160 -11.34 -8.84 -12.70
N LEU A 161 -10.32 -8.04 -12.39
CA LEU A 161 -10.35 -7.06 -11.31
C LEU A 161 -10.61 -5.66 -11.86
N LYS A 162 -11.76 -5.08 -11.52
CA LYS A 162 -12.10 -3.71 -11.95
C LYS A 162 -11.45 -2.69 -11.02
N PRO A 163 -10.77 -1.64 -11.53
CA PRO A 163 -10.35 -0.52 -10.69
C PRO A 163 -11.57 0.25 -10.17
N THR A 164 -11.42 0.89 -9.03
CA THR A 164 -12.44 1.74 -8.41
C THR A 164 -12.46 3.16 -8.96
N GLY A 165 -11.39 3.57 -9.66
CA GLY A 165 -11.19 4.90 -10.21
C GLY A 165 -10.77 5.94 -9.15
N LYS A 166 -10.35 5.52 -7.96
CA LYS A 166 -10.07 6.41 -6.82
C LYS A 166 -8.65 6.24 -6.31
N GLY A 167 -7.88 7.34 -6.32
CA GLY A 167 -6.49 7.35 -5.90
C GLY A 167 -5.61 6.47 -6.78
N LEU A 168 -4.43 6.12 -6.25
CA LEU A 168 -3.50 5.21 -6.92
C LEU A 168 -4.00 3.76 -6.85
N GLU A 169 -4.01 3.10 -8.00
CA GLU A 169 -4.48 1.72 -8.19
C GLU A 169 -3.55 0.97 -9.14
N LEU A 170 -3.46 -0.35 -8.93
CA LEU A 170 -2.76 -1.27 -9.81
C LEU A 170 -3.77 -2.02 -10.68
N ILE A 171 -3.61 -1.91 -11.99
CA ILE A 171 -4.32 -2.71 -12.99
C ILE A 171 -3.46 -3.92 -13.31
N ALA A 172 -4.04 -5.09 -13.13
CA ALA A 172 -3.42 -6.38 -13.39
C ALA A 172 -3.42 -6.68 -14.90
N VAL A 173 -2.25 -6.59 -15.55
CA VAL A 173 -2.05 -7.14 -16.90
C VAL A 173 -1.70 -8.63 -16.76
N THR A 174 -0.75 -8.95 -15.89
CA THR A 174 -0.60 -10.27 -15.26
C THR A 174 -1.50 -10.33 -14.02
N HIS A 175 -2.24 -11.42 -13.81
CA HIS A 175 -3.16 -11.53 -12.67
C HIS A 175 -2.38 -11.67 -11.34
N PRO A 176 -2.78 -10.99 -10.24
CA PRO A 176 -2.00 -10.95 -8.99
C PRO A 176 -1.88 -12.29 -8.25
N ASN A 177 -2.72 -13.26 -8.58
CA ASN A 177 -2.67 -14.64 -8.05
C ASN A 177 -2.24 -15.66 -9.12
N ASP A 178 -1.53 -15.18 -10.15
CA ASP A 178 -0.99 -15.97 -11.26
C ASP A 178 0.42 -15.46 -11.59
N LEU A 179 1.26 -15.37 -10.55
CA LEU A 179 2.62 -14.86 -10.62
C LEU A 179 3.59 -16.01 -10.36
N TYR A 180 4.59 -16.16 -11.22
CA TYR A 180 5.59 -17.22 -11.11
C TYR A 180 7.01 -16.65 -11.11
N SER A 181 7.89 -17.28 -10.35
CA SER A 181 9.30 -16.88 -10.27
C SER A 181 9.98 -17.09 -11.63
N GLY A 182 10.75 -16.10 -12.09
CA GLY A 182 11.44 -16.15 -13.39
C GLY A 182 10.58 -15.74 -14.60
N GLU A 183 9.28 -15.53 -14.44
CA GLU A 183 8.40 -15.03 -15.51
C GLU A 183 8.29 -13.49 -15.49
N GLU A 184 7.99 -12.88 -16.65
CA GLU A 184 7.72 -11.44 -16.73
C GLU A 184 6.32 -11.13 -16.18
N ILE A 185 6.29 -10.33 -15.12
CA ILE A 185 5.08 -9.78 -14.52
C ILE A 185 4.87 -8.38 -15.10
N THR A 186 3.65 -8.11 -15.59
CA THR A 186 3.26 -6.78 -16.05
C THR A 186 2.10 -6.24 -15.22
N PHE A 187 2.25 -5.02 -14.73
CA PHE A 187 1.20 -4.25 -14.08
C PHE A 187 1.10 -2.86 -14.69
N LYS A 188 0.01 -2.15 -14.43
CA LYS A 188 -0.15 -0.75 -14.81
C LYS A 188 -0.68 0.07 -13.65
N LEU A 189 0.01 1.14 -13.27
CA LEU A 189 -0.47 2.08 -12.28
C LEU A 189 -1.35 3.15 -12.90
N VAL A 190 -2.44 3.45 -12.21
CA VAL A 190 -3.32 4.57 -12.53
C VAL A 190 -3.63 5.36 -11.27
N ASP A 191 -3.71 6.69 -11.37
CA ASP A 191 -4.19 7.56 -10.29
C ASP A 191 -5.47 8.27 -10.75
N GLY A 192 -6.57 8.03 -10.05
CA GLY A 192 -7.89 8.54 -10.45
C GLY A 192 -8.32 8.08 -11.85
N GLY A 193 -7.93 6.85 -12.23
CA GLY A 193 -8.23 6.26 -13.53
C GLY A 193 -7.35 6.72 -14.70
N LYS A 194 -6.36 7.60 -14.46
CA LYS A 194 -5.41 8.04 -15.49
C LYS A 194 -4.05 7.36 -15.31
N PRO A 195 -3.30 7.05 -16.38
CA PRO A 195 -1.94 6.53 -16.28
C PRO A 195 -1.06 7.32 -15.29
N ALA A 196 -0.43 6.61 -14.35
CA ALA A 196 0.45 7.22 -13.35
C ALA A 196 1.92 6.95 -13.71
N ALA A 197 2.56 7.93 -14.35
CA ALA A 197 3.93 7.83 -14.85
C ALA A 197 4.98 8.21 -13.80
N ASN A 198 6.19 7.64 -13.92
CA ASN A 198 7.35 7.93 -13.06
C ASN A 198 7.04 7.75 -11.56
N VAL A 199 6.09 6.86 -11.23
CA VAL A 199 5.76 6.48 -9.86
C VAL A 199 6.81 5.48 -9.40
N GLU A 200 7.45 5.79 -8.27
CA GLU A 200 8.36 4.85 -7.63
C GLU A 200 7.57 3.70 -7.02
N VAL A 201 8.03 2.48 -7.29
CA VAL A 201 7.47 1.25 -6.79
C VAL A 201 8.56 0.46 -6.11
N THR A 202 8.30 0.08 -4.87
CA THR A 202 9.20 -0.72 -4.04
C THR A 202 8.54 -2.06 -3.80
N LEU A 203 9.25 -3.15 -4.12
CA LEU A 203 8.85 -4.50 -3.78
C LEU A 203 9.82 -5.09 -2.77
N ILE A 204 9.29 -5.77 -1.76
CA ILE A 204 10.06 -6.39 -0.69
C ILE A 204 9.54 -7.81 -0.48
N GLN A 205 10.41 -8.81 -0.55
CA GLN A 205 10.04 -10.18 -0.21
C GLN A 205 9.78 -10.28 1.30
N GLY A 206 8.76 -11.05 1.69
CA GLY A 206 8.47 -11.38 3.08
C GLY A 206 9.65 -12.03 3.82
N GLY A 207 9.60 -12.06 5.15
CA GLY A 207 10.66 -12.67 5.96
C GLY A 207 11.94 -11.82 6.06
N ASP A 208 11.84 -10.50 5.85
CA ASP A 208 12.95 -9.55 5.95
C ASP A 208 13.70 -9.63 7.29
N ARG A 209 12.99 -9.96 8.38
CA ARG A 209 13.55 -10.20 9.72
C ARG A 209 14.70 -11.22 9.75
N TYR A 210 14.75 -12.17 8.81
CA TYR A 210 15.76 -13.23 8.77
C TYR A 210 16.89 -12.96 7.76
N ARG A 211 16.93 -11.76 7.15
CA ARG A 211 17.97 -11.37 6.18
C ARG A 211 18.75 -10.17 6.71
N ALA A 212 20.00 -10.06 6.30
CA ALA A 212 20.82 -8.89 6.59
C ALA A 212 20.31 -7.63 5.88
N GLU A 213 19.71 -7.80 4.70
CA GLU A 213 19.06 -6.75 3.91
C GLU A 213 17.65 -7.18 3.53
N ALA A 214 16.73 -6.21 3.45
CA ALA A 214 15.32 -6.50 3.14
C ALA A 214 15.13 -7.07 1.72
N GLY A 215 16.09 -6.86 0.81
CA GLY A 215 16.00 -7.30 -0.58
C GLY A 215 15.01 -6.47 -1.38
N GLU A 216 15.07 -5.14 -1.22
CA GLU A 216 14.16 -4.20 -1.88
C GLU A 216 14.48 -4.10 -3.38
N LEU A 217 13.47 -4.30 -4.21
CA LEU A 217 13.50 -4.00 -5.64
C LEU A 217 12.77 -2.67 -5.86
N VAL A 218 13.48 -1.67 -6.35
CA VAL A 218 12.91 -0.35 -6.65
C VAL A 218 12.90 -0.13 -8.16
N LEU A 219 11.75 0.24 -8.69
CA LEU A 219 11.55 0.56 -10.10
C LEU A 219 10.57 1.71 -10.27
N LYS A 220 10.43 2.21 -11.51
CA LYS A 220 9.51 3.29 -11.82
C LYS A 220 8.56 2.91 -12.93
N SER A 221 7.31 3.36 -12.83
CA SER A 221 6.34 3.20 -13.91
C SER A 221 6.74 4.02 -15.14
N ALA A 222 6.48 3.45 -16.32
CA ALA A 222 6.68 4.11 -17.60
C ALA A 222 5.66 5.24 -17.84
N ALA A 223 5.80 5.96 -18.97
CA ALA A 223 4.94 7.10 -19.31
C ALA A 223 3.44 6.75 -19.40
N ASP A 224 3.13 5.49 -19.74
CA ASP A 224 1.77 4.95 -19.81
C ASP A 224 1.32 4.28 -18.49
N GLY A 225 2.11 4.40 -17.43
CA GLY A 225 1.90 3.80 -16.11
C GLY A 225 2.34 2.34 -16.00
N THR A 226 2.85 1.73 -17.08
CA THR A 226 3.23 0.32 -17.09
C THR A 226 4.46 0.05 -16.23
N ILE A 227 4.45 -1.09 -15.55
CA ILE A 227 5.56 -1.65 -14.78
C ILE A 227 5.79 -3.07 -15.26
N LYS A 228 7.04 -3.39 -15.55
CA LYS A 228 7.49 -4.73 -15.92
C LYS A 228 8.59 -5.16 -14.97
N LEU A 229 8.50 -6.37 -14.45
CA LEU A 229 9.48 -6.93 -13.53
C LEU A 229 9.52 -8.45 -13.64
N THR A 230 10.64 -9.03 -13.24
CA THR A 230 10.81 -10.47 -13.05
C THR A 230 11.31 -10.68 -11.64
N LEU A 231 10.69 -11.61 -10.91
CA LEU A 231 11.05 -11.95 -9.53
C LEU A 231 11.71 -13.32 -9.52
N GLU A 232 12.96 -13.40 -9.08
CA GLU A 232 13.74 -14.64 -9.12
C GLU A 232 13.30 -15.68 -8.09
N ASN A 233 12.70 -15.22 -6.99
CA ASN A 233 12.34 -16.09 -5.87
C ASN A 233 10.82 -16.17 -5.71
N ALA A 234 10.33 -17.36 -5.40
CA ALA A 234 8.96 -17.55 -4.94
C ALA A 234 8.77 -17.01 -3.51
N GLY A 235 7.54 -16.67 -3.16
CA GLY A 235 7.12 -16.26 -1.83
C GLY A 235 6.14 -15.09 -1.83
N MET A 236 5.79 -14.62 -0.63
CA MET A 236 4.95 -13.43 -0.46
C MET A 236 5.79 -12.17 -0.62
N TYR A 237 5.26 -11.21 -1.36
CA TYR A 237 5.86 -9.90 -1.61
C TYR A 237 4.93 -8.81 -1.14
N TRP A 238 5.52 -7.74 -0.60
CA TRP A 238 4.86 -6.48 -0.34
C TRP A 238 5.31 -5.48 -1.39
N LEU A 239 4.35 -4.87 -2.06
CA LEU A 239 4.54 -3.83 -3.05
C LEU A 239 3.98 -2.53 -2.51
N GLU A 240 4.75 -1.45 -2.57
CA GLU A 240 4.26 -0.09 -2.33
C GLU A 240 4.57 0.80 -3.52
N ALA A 241 3.65 1.69 -3.83
CA ALA A 241 3.81 2.73 -4.83
C ALA A 241 3.34 4.07 -4.25
N GLU A 242 4.13 5.13 -4.45
CA GLU A 242 3.79 6.49 -4.01
C GLU A 242 3.73 7.45 -5.19
N ALA A 243 2.55 8.05 -5.39
CA ALA A 243 2.35 9.11 -6.37
C ALA A 243 2.14 10.45 -5.66
N ARG A 244 2.80 11.49 -6.17
CA ARG A 244 2.54 12.88 -5.80
C ARG A 244 2.20 13.67 -7.04
N GLY A 245 1.25 14.59 -6.92
CA GLY A 245 0.82 15.38 -8.07
C GLY A 245 -0.21 16.43 -7.69
N THR A 246 -1.16 16.64 -8.60
CA THR A 246 -2.30 17.50 -8.35
C THR A 246 -3.58 16.83 -8.81
N ALA A 247 -4.68 17.13 -8.13
CA ALA A 247 -6.03 16.71 -8.47
C ALA A 247 -6.93 17.94 -8.67
N SER A 248 -7.96 17.80 -9.50
CA SER A 248 -9.01 18.82 -9.63
C SER A 248 -10.18 18.46 -8.72
N MET A 249 -10.55 19.37 -7.82
CA MET A 249 -11.71 19.23 -6.93
C MET A 249 -12.50 20.53 -6.97
N GLU A 250 -13.79 20.45 -7.35
CA GLU A 250 -14.68 21.62 -7.46
C GLU A 250 -14.07 22.78 -8.29
N GLY A 251 -13.36 22.43 -9.37
CA GLY A 251 -12.69 23.39 -10.24
C GLY A 251 -11.40 24.00 -9.67
N LYS A 252 -10.95 23.59 -8.47
CA LYS A 252 -9.68 24.00 -7.87
C LYS A 252 -8.61 22.92 -8.07
N THR A 253 -7.38 23.35 -8.30
CA THR A 253 -6.21 22.47 -8.28
C THR A 253 -5.75 22.30 -6.84
N VAL A 254 -5.65 21.05 -6.38
CA VAL A 254 -5.22 20.68 -5.03
C VAL A 254 -4.02 19.75 -5.15
N ASN A 255 -3.04 19.87 -4.26
CA ASN A 255 -1.94 18.90 -4.22
C ASN A 255 -2.50 17.50 -3.94
N SER A 256 -1.93 16.46 -4.52
CA SER A 256 -2.32 15.08 -4.26
C SER A 256 -1.14 14.24 -3.79
N MET A 257 -1.42 13.34 -2.84
CA MET A 257 -0.51 12.28 -2.43
C MET A 257 -1.30 10.98 -2.31
N SER A 258 -0.90 9.99 -3.09
CA SER A 258 -1.58 8.70 -3.18
C SER A 258 -0.59 7.58 -2.89
N THR A 259 -0.92 6.72 -1.94
CA THR A 259 -0.13 5.52 -1.61
C THR A 259 -0.94 4.27 -1.96
N TYR A 260 -0.34 3.35 -2.70
CA TYR A 260 -0.91 2.05 -3.01
C TYR A 260 -0.01 0.97 -2.44
N VAL A 261 -0.61 0.01 -1.74
CA VAL A 261 0.07 -1.14 -1.18
C VAL A 261 -0.65 -2.42 -1.59
N ALA A 262 0.11 -3.42 -2.04
CA ALA A 262 -0.39 -4.76 -2.31
C ALA A 262 0.46 -5.83 -1.65
N VAL A 263 -0.19 -6.90 -1.18
CA VAL A 263 0.47 -8.17 -0.87
C VAL A 263 0.19 -9.16 -1.99
N LEU A 264 1.24 -9.69 -2.59
CA LEU A 264 1.23 -10.56 -3.76
C LEU A 264 1.97 -11.87 -3.46
N GLU A 265 1.47 -13.00 -3.96
CA GLU A 265 2.18 -14.29 -3.89
C GLU A 265 2.82 -14.59 -5.24
N VAL A 266 4.10 -14.95 -5.22
CA VAL A 266 4.83 -15.50 -6.37
C VAL A 266 5.06 -16.98 -6.14
N LEU A 267 4.56 -17.81 -7.03
CA LEU A 267 4.70 -19.26 -6.98
C LEU A 267 6.01 -19.71 -7.65
N PRO A 268 6.53 -20.91 -7.34
CA PRO A 268 7.66 -21.47 -8.08
C PRO A 268 7.31 -21.71 -9.55
N GLY A 269 8.16 -21.22 -10.45
CA GLY A 269 8.12 -21.48 -11.89
C GLY A 269 8.78 -22.80 -12.30
#